data_AF-A0A0C3E581-F1
#
_entry.id   AF-A0A0C3E581-F1
#
_cell.length_a   1.000
_cell.length_b   1.000
_cell.length_c   1.000
_cell.angle_alpha   90.00
_cell.angle_beta   90.00
_cell.angle_gamma   90.00
#
_symmetry.space_group_name_H-M   'P 1'
#
loop_
_entity.id
_entity.type
_entity.pdbx_description
1 polymer ?
#
loop_
_entity_poly.entity_id
_entity_poly.type
_entity_poly.pdbx_seq_one_letter_code
_entity_poly.pdbx_strand_id
1 'polypeptide(L)' 'TLNASTGFSPFQLHLGHSPHVLPPFSETQDTDPDSVDAVSFLSQLELDILEAQDNLLTAKAQQAHAA' A
#
# COMPACT_ATOMS: atom_id res chain seq x y z
N THR A 1 21.50 -13.52 26.91
CA THR A 1 21.85 -13.57 28.34
C THR A 1 23.28 -13.11 28.51
N LEU A 2 23.56 -12.26 29.50
CA LEU A 2 24.91 -11.77 29.79
C LEU A 2 25.56 -12.65 30.84
N ASN A 3 26.88 -12.85 30.74
CA ASN A 3 27.64 -13.51 31.78
C ASN A 3 27.71 -12.61 33.03
N ALA A 4 27.33 -13.11 34.20
CA ALA A 4 27.25 -12.32 35.43
C ALA A 4 28.62 -11.84 35.94
N SER A 5 29.71 -12.56 35.64
CA SER A 5 31.05 -12.24 36.12
C SER A 5 31.81 -11.27 35.20
N THR A 6 31.47 -11.24 33.91
CA THR A 6 32.20 -10.43 32.92
C THR A 6 31.33 -9.38 32.23
N GLY A 7 30.01 -9.44 32.37
CA GLY A 7 29.06 -8.53 31.72
C GLY A 7 28.93 -8.74 30.21
N PHE A 8 29.66 -9.68 29.61
CA PHE A 8 29.65 -9.93 28.17
C PHE A 8 28.74 -11.09 27.78
N SER A 9 28.15 -11.01 26.59
CA SER A 9 27.46 -12.15 25.99
C SER A 9 28.47 -13.20 25.51
N PRO A 10 28.07 -14.49 25.44
CA PRO A 10 28.90 -15.54 24.84
C PRO A 10 29.39 -15.19 23.42
N PHE A 11 28.55 -14.52 22.64
CA PHE A 11 28.90 -14.03 21.31
C PHE A 11 30.05 -13.02 21.33
N GLN A 12 29.99 -12.03 22.24
CA GLN A 12 31.05 -11.04 22.41
C GLN A 12 32.35 -11.66 22.91
N LEU A 13 32.27 -12.66 23.81
CA LEU A 13 33.46 -13.39 24.28
C LEU A 13 34.11 -14.21 23.17
N HIS A 14 33.32 -14.71 22.21
CA HIS A 14 33.82 -15.53 21.11
C HIS A 14 34.33 -14.72 19.91
N LEU A 15 33.62 -13.65 19.52
CA LEU A 15 33.92 -12.86 18.31
C LEU A 15 34.58 -11.50 18.60
N GLY A 16 34.65 -11.06 19.87
CA GLY A 16 35.28 -9.78 20.24
C GLY A 16 34.48 -8.52 19.88
N HIS A 17 33.25 -8.67 19.37
CA HIS A 17 32.36 -7.55 19.03
C HIS A 17 30.90 -7.82 19.41
N SER A 18 30.08 -6.78 19.48
CA SER A 18 28.63 -6.91 19.69
C SER A 18 27.93 -7.55 18.48
N PRO A 19 26.91 -8.40 18.69
CA PRO A 19 26.10 -8.91 17.59
C PRO A 19 25.29 -7.77 16.95
N HIS A 20 25.32 -7.67 15.62
CA HIS A 20 24.35 -6.86 14.87
C HIS A 20 23.08 -7.69 14.63
N VAL A 21 22.13 -7.58 15.54
CA VAL A 21 20.81 -8.20 15.42
C VAL A 21 19.91 -7.23 14.66
N LEU A 22 19.23 -7.71 13.60
CA LEU A 22 18.20 -6.89 12.95
C LEU A 22 17.12 -6.56 13.99
N PRO A 23 16.72 -5.27 14.11
CA PRO A 23 15.59 -4.93 14.95
C PRO A 23 14.34 -5.69 14.47
N PRO A 24 13.42 -6.05 15.39
CA PRO A 24 12.18 -6.69 15.00
C PRO A 24 11.44 -5.80 14.00
N PHE A 25 10.90 -6.42 12.95
CA PHE A 25 9.99 -5.74 12.04
C PHE A 25 8.80 -5.27 12.86
N SER A 26 8.77 -3.97 13.13
CA SER A 26 7.58 -3.33 13.65
C SER A 26 6.62 -3.27 12.47
N GLU A 27 5.36 -3.65 12.66
CA GLU A 27 4.31 -3.27 11.71
C GLU A 27 4.19 -1.74 11.79
N THR A 28 5.06 -1.03 11.10
CA THR A 28 4.73 0.33 10.69
C THR A 28 3.56 0.14 9.76
N GLN A 29 2.36 0.50 10.23
CA GLN A 29 1.28 0.82 9.30
C GLN A 29 1.83 1.99 8.49
N ASP A 30 2.44 1.69 7.35
CA ASP A 30 2.62 2.63 6.27
C ASP A 30 1.21 2.98 5.83
N THR A 31 0.59 3.89 6.57
CA THR A 31 -0.63 4.55 6.14
C THR A 31 -0.16 5.46 5.03
N ASP A 32 -0.10 4.90 3.83
CA ASP A 32 0.10 5.69 2.63
C ASP A 32 -1.08 6.69 2.60
N PRO A 33 -0.84 8.00 2.80
CA PRO A 33 -1.90 8.99 2.85
C PRO A 33 -2.67 9.05 1.52
N ASP A 34 -2.05 8.54 0.44
CA ASP A 34 -2.60 8.44 -0.89
C ASP A 34 -3.05 7.01 -1.24
N SER A 35 -3.22 6.12 -0.24
CA SER A 35 -3.86 4.82 -0.47
C SER A 35 -5.31 5.00 -0.88
N VAL A 36 -5.51 5.21 -2.18
CA VAL A 36 -6.82 5.22 -2.79
C VAL A 36 -7.42 3.85 -2.58
N ASP A 37 -8.58 3.81 -1.93
CA ASP A 37 -9.34 2.58 -1.79
C ASP A 37 -9.71 2.07 -3.19
N ALA A 38 -9.06 0.97 -3.59
CA ALA A 38 -9.24 0.37 -4.91
C ALA A 38 -10.70 0.00 -5.18
N VAL A 39 -11.47 -0.34 -4.14
CA VAL A 39 -12.88 -0.68 -4.27
C VAL A 39 -13.69 0.56 -4.63
N SER A 40 -13.46 1.67 -3.91
CA SER A 40 -14.09 2.96 -4.21
C SER A 40 -13.72 3.47 -5.61
N PHE A 41 -12.46 3.35 -6.00
CA PHE A 41 -12.00 3.76 -7.34
C PHE A 41 -12.67 2.95 -8.45
N LEU A 42 -12.72 1.62 -8.33
CA LEU A 42 -13.38 0.76 -9.32
C LEU A 42 -14.88 1.05 -9.40
N SER A 43 -15.53 1.27 -8.26
CA SER A 43 -16.95 1.63 -8.21
C SER A 43 -17.23 2.95 -8.95
N GLN A 44 -16.35 3.95 -8.79
CA GLN A 44 -16.46 5.22 -9.50
C GLN A 44 -16.24 5.04 -11.01
N LEU A 45 -15.23 4.25 -11.40
CA LEU A 45 -14.95 3.96 -12.80
C LEU A 45 -16.16 3.32 -13.51
N GLU A 46 -16.85 2.39 -12.86
CA GLU A 46 -18.07 1.77 -13.42
C GLU A 46 -19.18 2.79 -13.66
N LEU A 47 -19.38 3.74 -12.74
CA LEU A 47 -20.35 4.83 -12.91
C LEU A 47 -19.98 5.74 -14.08
N ASP A 48 -18.70 6.13 -14.18
CA ASP A 48 -18.21 6.99 -15.26
C ASP A 48 -18.40 6.32 -16.64
N ILE A 49 -18.19 5.01 -16.72
CA ILE A 49 -18.43 4.22 -17.94
C ILE A 49 -19.91 4.25 -18.34
N LEU A 50 -20.82 4.10 -17.37
CA LEU A 50 -22.26 4.13 -17.64
C LEU A 50 -22.70 5.52 -18.10
N GLU A 51 -22.23 6.59 -17.44
CA GLU A 51 -22.51 7.96 -17.85
C GLU A 51 -22.00 8.25 -19.26
N ALA A 52 -20.79 7.80 -19.60
CA ALA A 52 -20.22 7.98 -20.93
C ALA A 52 -21.07 7.28 -22.02
N GLN A 53 -21.62 6.10 -21.72
CA GLN A 53 -22.50 5.37 -22.64
C GLN A 53 -23.82 6.12 -22.87
N ASP A 54 -24.45 6.62 -21.82
CA ASP A 54 -25.70 7.40 -21.91
C ASP A 54 -25.49 8.71 -22.70
N ASN A 55 -24.38 9.40 -22.45
CA ASN A 55 -23.99 10.59 -23.19
C ASN A 55 -23.78 10.29 -24.68
N LEU A 56 -23.11 9.17 -25.00
CA LEU A 56 -22.89 8.76 -26.39
C LEU A 56 -24.20 8.41 -27.09
N LEU A 57 -25.12 7.69 -26.42
CA LEU A 57 -26.43 7.37 -26.97
C LEU A 57 -27.22 8.65 -27.27
N THR A 58 -27.25 9.58 -26.33
CA THR A 58 -27.92 10.87 -26.48
C THR A 58 -27.36 11.65 -27.66
N ALA A 59 -26.04 11.74 -27.78
CA ALA A 59 -25.38 12.42 -28.90
C ALA A 59 -25.72 11.77 -30.25
N LYS A 60 -25.78 10.43 -30.32
CA LYS A 60 -26.17 9.71 -31.53
C LYS A 60 -27.63 9.93 -31.92
N ALA A 61 -28.54 9.96 -30.95
CA ALA A 61 -29.94 10.26 -31.20
C ALA A 61 -30.13 11.69 -31.75
N GLN A 62 -29.42 12.67 -31.17
CA GLN A 62 -29.41 14.04 -31.65
C GLN A 62 -28.85 14.14 -33.08
N GLN A 63 -27.74 13.44 -33.35
CA GLN A 63 -27.14 13.39 -34.69
C GLN A 63 -28.11 12.83 -35.73
N ALA A 64 -28.81 11.74 -35.41
CA ALA A 64 -29.80 11.13 -36.31
C ALA A 64 -31.03 12.01 -36.52
N HIS A 65 -31.45 12.77 -35.50
CA HIS A 65 -32.58 13.68 -35.61
C HIS A 65 -32.27 14.91 -36.49
N ALA A 66 -31.02 15.37 -36.45
CA ALA A 66 -30.56 16.54 -37.22
C ALA A 66 -30.10 16.22 -38.66
N ALA A 67 -30.08 14.93 -39.05
CA ALA A 67 -29.69 14.46 -40.38
C ALA A 67 -30.90 14.29 -41.30
#